data_AF-A0A2D8BBL9-F1
#
_entry.id   AF-A0A2D8BBL9-F1
#
_cell.length_a   1.000
_cell.length_b   1.000
_cell.length_c   1.000
_cell.angle_alpha   90.00
_cell.angle_beta   90.00
_cell.angle_gamma   90.00
#
_symmetry.space_group_name_H-M   'P 1'
#
loop_
_entity.id
_entity.type
_entity.pdbx_description
1 polymer ?
#
loop_
_entity_poly.entity_id
_entity_poly.type
_entity_poly.pdbx_seq_one_letter_code
_entity_poly.pdbx_strand_id
1 'polypeptide(L)'
;MVRKSPATGSFIERLPGLLAYPASKGMLAMLAGLALFRLLSNLPSLLGLLFELAFWIMGFKIAVEALTNTAHGRYEPLHGEEMLATDGDAIEQLVLGILVGLLVTLVAVYFGMLPTAAAFLLVFMLMPAAVMLLAINHSYLNALNPVAWFELIGRVGGSYFGAVLVFSILGLLSDVLQWGLVAAFGGFGQLPASFIALYALVAGYHVLGDLLHRNHQALGLEIAPAVVRATYGNPVEDETMARADELAGQGKQAAAAELLAGLFRGRGASDPVHERYRELLIATGELDRLAAHDREYISSLVVTDKDKRALAVYADTVERVPGFQLDLPDQIARLVALAARQGQAQRAGHRRFGPS
;
A
#
# COMPACT_ATOMS: atom_id res chain seq x y z
N MET A 1 -27.09 -6.59 2.67
CA MET A 1 -26.46 -6.22 3.96
C MET A 1 -25.49 -5.08 3.69
N VAL A 2 -25.85 -3.86 4.09
CA VAL A 2 -24.99 -2.67 3.93
C VAL A 2 -23.83 -2.80 4.91
N ARG A 3 -22.59 -2.96 4.40
CA ARG A 3 -21.40 -2.86 5.25
C ARG A 3 -21.33 -1.43 5.78
N LYS A 4 -21.43 -1.26 7.10
CA LYS A 4 -21.16 0.02 7.78
C LYS A 4 -19.76 0.50 7.37
N SER A 5 -19.65 1.77 6.99
CA SER A 5 -18.36 2.39 6.73
C SER A 5 -17.48 2.30 7.99
N PRO A 6 -16.23 1.79 7.90
CA PRO A 6 -15.38 1.46 9.06
C PRO A 6 -14.98 2.66 9.95
N ALA A 7 -15.35 3.88 9.54
CA ALA A 7 -15.04 5.14 10.23
C ALA A 7 -16.03 5.55 11.33
N THR A 8 -17.11 4.79 11.58
CA THR A 8 -18.14 5.16 12.58
C THR A 8 -18.02 4.32 13.85
N GLY A 9 -17.47 4.91 14.92
CA GLY A 9 -17.35 4.28 16.25
C GLY A 9 -16.33 4.98 17.14
N SER A 10 -16.44 4.79 18.46
CA SER A 10 -15.43 5.25 19.41
C SER A 10 -14.09 4.52 19.21
N PHE A 11 -12.98 5.08 19.71
CA PHE A 11 -11.65 4.45 19.59
C PHE A 11 -11.63 3.03 20.17
N ILE A 12 -12.29 2.81 21.31
CA ILE A 12 -12.34 1.51 21.99
C ILE A 12 -13.07 0.45 21.15
N GLU A 13 -14.18 0.81 20.51
CA GLU A 13 -14.94 -0.11 19.65
C GLU A 13 -14.15 -0.55 18.41
N ARG A 14 -13.26 0.31 17.92
CA ARG A 14 -12.46 0.07 16.71
C ARG A 14 -11.13 -0.61 17.03
N LEU A 15 -10.65 -0.50 18.27
CA LEU A 15 -9.35 -1.02 18.70
C LEU A 15 -9.13 -2.50 18.32
N PRO A 16 -10.08 -3.45 18.51
CA PRO A 16 -9.87 -4.83 18.07
C PRO A 16 -9.61 -4.96 16.56
N GLY A 17 -10.32 -4.16 15.74
CA GLY A 17 -10.12 -4.13 14.29
C GLY A 17 -8.76 -3.54 13.91
N LEU A 18 -8.35 -2.46 14.57
CA LEU A 18 -7.04 -1.82 14.36
C LEU A 18 -5.90 -2.78 14.73
N LEU A 19 -6.01 -3.49 15.85
CA LEU A 19 -5.01 -4.48 16.29
C LEU A 19 -4.99 -5.74 15.42
N ALA A 20 -6.12 -6.07 14.77
CA ALA A 20 -6.22 -7.19 13.84
C ALA A 20 -5.70 -6.86 12.43
N TYR A 21 -5.30 -5.62 12.14
CA TYR A 21 -4.83 -5.21 10.82
C TYR A 21 -3.71 -6.10 10.24
N PRO A 22 -2.66 -6.48 11.00
CA PRO A 22 -1.62 -7.37 10.47
C PRO A 22 -2.04 -8.85 10.41
N ALA A 23 -3.24 -9.22 10.88
CA ALA A 23 -3.73 -10.59 10.92
C ALA A 23 -4.25 -11.12 9.56
N SER A 24 -4.07 -10.38 8.47
CA SER A 24 -4.37 -10.88 7.13
C SER A 24 -3.38 -11.99 6.75
N LYS A 25 -3.84 -12.98 5.97
CA LYS A 25 -2.98 -14.11 5.57
C LYS A 25 -1.69 -13.67 4.86
N GLY A 26 -1.80 -12.67 3.97
CA GLY A 26 -0.66 -12.13 3.24
C GLY A 26 0.35 -11.45 4.15
N MET A 27 -0.12 -10.64 5.10
CA MET A 27 0.75 -9.94 6.03
C MET A 27 1.39 -10.88 7.04
N LEU A 28 0.63 -11.82 7.61
CA LEU A 28 1.19 -12.85 8.49
C LEU A 28 2.31 -13.65 7.78
N ALA A 29 2.12 -14.00 6.50
CA ALA A 29 3.15 -14.70 5.73
C ALA A 29 4.39 -13.83 5.51
N MET A 30 4.23 -12.54 5.19
CA MET A 30 5.34 -11.60 5.05
C MET A 30 6.10 -11.41 6.37
N LEU A 31 5.39 -11.18 7.47
CA LEU A 31 5.98 -11.01 8.80
C LEU A 31 6.75 -12.26 9.24
N ALA A 32 6.20 -13.45 8.95
CA ALA A 32 6.90 -14.71 9.19
C ALA A 32 8.15 -14.86 8.33
N GLY A 33 8.08 -14.47 7.05
CA GLY A 33 9.23 -14.45 6.13
C GLY A 33 10.34 -13.52 6.61
N LEU A 34 9.99 -12.31 7.08
CA LEU A 34 10.95 -11.37 7.67
C LEU A 34 11.53 -11.86 9.00
N ALA A 35 10.71 -12.48 9.85
CA ALA A 35 11.17 -13.06 11.11
C ALA A 35 12.17 -14.20 10.85
N LEU A 36 11.94 -15.03 9.82
CA LEU A 36 12.90 -16.02 9.34
C LEU A 36 14.16 -15.37 8.77
N PHE A 37 14.01 -14.33 7.95
CA PHE A 37 15.13 -13.57 7.40
C PHE A 37 16.03 -12.99 8.50
N ARG A 38 15.46 -12.51 9.61
CA ARG A 38 16.23 -12.00 10.75
C ARG A 38 17.16 -13.03 11.38
N LEU A 39 16.92 -14.34 11.22
CA LEU A 39 17.87 -15.34 11.70
C LEU A 39 19.26 -15.20 11.08
N LEU A 40 19.35 -14.62 9.87
CA LEU A 40 20.63 -14.28 9.22
C LEU A 40 21.42 -13.20 9.99
N SER A 41 20.80 -12.47 10.92
CA SER A 41 21.49 -11.52 11.79
C SER A 41 22.45 -12.20 12.79
N ASN A 42 22.30 -13.52 12.99
CA ASN A 42 23.24 -14.33 13.78
C ASN A 42 24.56 -14.64 13.04
N LEU A 43 24.70 -14.25 11.77
CA LEU A 43 25.95 -14.40 11.04
C LEU A 43 27.05 -13.54 11.70
N PRO A 44 28.29 -14.05 11.81
CA PRO A 44 29.38 -13.28 12.41
C PRO A 44 29.72 -12.04 11.56
N SER A 45 30.46 -11.10 12.17
CA SER A 45 30.99 -9.89 11.52
C SER A 45 29.92 -8.87 11.08
N LEU A 46 30.30 -7.96 10.18
CA LEU A 46 29.43 -6.90 9.65
C LEU A 46 28.21 -7.44 8.89
N LEU A 47 28.26 -8.69 8.42
CA LEU A 47 27.13 -9.32 7.73
C LEU A 47 25.89 -9.44 8.63
N GLY A 48 26.04 -9.87 9.88
CA GLY A 48 24.91 -9.96 10.83
C GLY A 48 24.25 -8.60 11.07
N LEU A 49 25.06 -7.55 11.20
CA LEU A 49 24.58 -6.18 11.35
C LEU A 49 23.78 -5.72 10.12
N LEU A 50 24.24 -6.03 8.91
CA LEU A 50 23.51 -5.69 7.68
C LEU A 50 22.13 -6.36 7.63
N PHE A 51 22.02 -7.63 8.04
CA PHE A 51 20.73 -8.32 8.11
C PHE A 51 19.82 -7.75 9.20
N GLU A 52 20.37 -7.36 10.36
CA GLU A 52 19.60 -6.69 11.42
C GLU A 52 19.06 -5.34 10.94
N LEU A 53 19.89 -4.52 10.28
CA LEU A 53 19.47 -3.25 9.71
C LEU A 53 18.42 -3.45 8.60
N ALA A 54 18.64 -4.39 7.68
CA ALA A 54 17.69 -4.71 6.63
C ALA A 54 16.33 -5.16 7.18
N PHE A 55 16.34 -5.95 8.26
CA PHE A 55 15.12 -6.35 8.95
C PHE A 55 14.35 -5.14 9.49
N TRP A 56 15.02 -4.23 10.21
CA TRP A 56 14.36 -3.05 10.76
C TRP A 56 13.90 -2.07 9.69
N ILE A 57 14.70 -1.84 8.65
CA ILE A 57 14.30 -1.01 7.50
C ILE A 57 13.03 -1.58 6.87
N MET A 58 12.97 -2.89 6.63
CA MET A 58 11.77 -3.50 6.04
C MET A 58 10.57 -3.46 7.00
N GLY A 59 10.78 -3.69 8.30
CA GLY A 59 9.75 -3.56 9.32
C GLY A 59 9.15 -2.15 9.39
N PHE A 60 10.00 -1.12 9.43
CA PHE A 60 9.57 0.27 9.41
C PHE A 60 8.92 0.66 8.09
N LYS A 61 9.39 0.15 6.95
CA LYS A 61 8.75 0.38 5.65
C LYS A 61 7.29 -0.08 5.66
N ILE A 62 7.04 -1.31 6.09
CA ILE A 62 5.68 -1.87 6.18
C ILE A 62 4.84 -1.07 7.20
N ALA A 63 5.43 -0.68 8.33
CA ALA A 63 4.73 0.07 9.36
C ALA A 63 4.36 1.49 8.90
N VAL A 64 5.29 2.22 8.28
CA VAL A 64 5.04 3.55 7.69
C VAL A 64 3.96 3.46 6.62
N GLU A 65 4.04 2.47 5.73
CA GLU A 65 2.99 2.29 4.72
C GLU A 65 1.64 2.03 5.38
N ALA A 66 1.56 1.20 6.42
CA ALA A 66 0.32 1.00 7.17
C ALA A 66 -0.19 2.29 7.81
N LEU A 67 0.67 3.11 8.43
CA LEU A 67 0.30 4.41 8.99
C LEU A 67 -0.27 5.32 7.90
N THR A 68 0.48 5.51 6.81
CA THR A 68 0.12 6.40 5.70
C THR A 68 -1.17 5.94 5.01
N ASN A 69 -1.32 4.63 4.76
CA ASN A 69 -2.51 4.05 4.17
C ASN A 69 -3.75 4.36 5.00
N THR A 70 -3.63 4.17 6.32
CA THR A 70 -4.72 4.38 7.28
C THR A 70 -5.04 5.85 7.46
N ALA A 71 -4.02 6.71 7.50
CA ALA A 71 -4.19 8.16 7.54
C ALA A 71 -5.03 8.65 6.35
N HIS A 72 -4.87 8.04 5.17
CA HIS A 72 -5.69 8.32 3.98
C HIS A 72 -7.05 7.61 3.96
N GLY A 73 -7.42 6.91 5.04
CA GLY A 73 -8.71 6.23 5.16
C GLY A 73 -8.77 4.85 4.50
N ARG A 74 -7.63 4.28 4.10
CA ARG A 74 -7.54 2.92 3.56
C ARG A 74 -7.21 1.96 4.70
N TYR A 75 -8.21 1.23 5.17
CA TYR A 75 -8.11 0.32 6.33
C TYR A 75 -7.87 -1.13 5.93
N GLU A 76 -7.86 -1.42 4.63
CA GLU A 76 -7.52 -2.73 4.10
C GLU A 76 -6.05 -3.05 4.40
N PRO A 77 -5.76 -4.26 4.91
CA PRO A 77 -4.40 -4.76 5.04
C PRO A 77 -3.64 -4.66 3.72
N LEU A 78 -2.35 -4.30 3.77
CA LEU A 78 -1.47 -4.30 2.59
C LEU A 78 -1.39 -5.70 1.97
N HIS A 79 -1.26 -5.77 0.64
CA HIS A 79 -1.08 -7.04 -0.08
C HIS A 79 0.04 -6.97 -1.13
N GLY A 80 0.78 -8.08 -1.28
CA GLY A 80 1.69 -8.29 -2.40
C GLY A 80 2.75 -7.20 -2.53
N GLU A 81 2.77 -6.54 -3.70
CA GLU A 81 3.75 -5.51 -4.05
C GLU A 81 3.58 -4.22 -3.22
N GLU A 82 2.39 -3.92 -2.67
CA GLU A 82 2.17 -2.74 -1.82
C GLU A 82 3.05 -2.74 -0.57
N MET A 83 3.43 -3.92 -0.07
CA MET A 83 4.36 -4.07 1.07
C MET A 83 5.80 -3.69 0.70
N LEU A 84 6.11 -3.68 -0.60
CA LEU A 84 7.44 -3.47 -1.17
C LEU A 84 7.52 -2.20 -2.04
N ALA A 85 6.41 -1.54 -2.34
CA ALA A 85 6.28 -0.51 -3.38
C ALA A 85 6.85 0.87 -3.02
N THR A 86 7.27 1.12 -1.77
CA THR A 86 7.59 2.50 -1.35
C THR A 86 9.08 2.81 -1.28
N ASP A 87 9.46 4.00 -1.75
CA ASP A 87 10.72 4.73 -1.43
C ASP A 87 10.69 5.32 0.01
N GLY A 88 9.94 4.68 0.92
CA GLY A 88 9.41 5.31 2.11
C GLY A 88 10.45 5.66 3.19
N ASP A 89 10.02 6.57 4.07
CA ASP A 89 10.69 7.14 5.25
C ASP A 89 11.19 6.11 6.31
N ALA A 90 11.38 4.86 5.94
CA ALA A 90 11.78 3.78 6.84
C ALA A 90 13.18 3.98 7.42
N ILE A 91 14.09 4.54 6.63
CA ILE A 91 15.42 4.93 7.09
C ILE A 91 15.27 6.06 8.11
N GLU A 92 14.34 6.97 7.87
CA GLU A 92 14.05 8.11 8.72
C GLU A 92 13.56 7.67 10.10
N GLN A 93 12.62 6.72 10.13
CA GLN A 93 12.11 6.12 11.37
C GLN A 93 13.22 5.36 12.11
N LEU A 94 14.07 4.64 11.37
CA LEU A 94 15.21 3.94 11.96
C LEU A 94 16.21 4.91 12.57
N VAL A 95 16.58 5.98 11.87
CA VAL A 95 17.49 7.03 12.35
C VAL A 95 16.89 7.72 13.58
N LEU A 96 15.60 8.07 13.55
CA LEU A 96 14.90 8.63 14.71
C LEU A 96 14.98 7.69 15.91
N GLY A 97 14.71 6.40 15.71
CA GLY A 97 14.83 5.37 16.75
C GLY A 97 16.24 5.27 17.32
N ILE A 98 17.27 5.29 16.47
CA ILE A 98 18.68 5.26 16.89
C ILE A 98 19.04 6.52 17.71
N LEU A 99 18.64 7.71 17.25
CA LEU A 99 18.93 8.97 17.96
C LEU A 99 18.28 9.00 19.34
N VAL A 100 17.01 8.57 19.43
CA VAL A 100 16.29 8.48 20.70
C VAL A 100 16.91 7.42 21.62
N GLY A 101 17.25 6.24 21.08
CA GLY A 101 17.91 5.18 21.84
C GLY A 101 19.27 5.62 22.38
N LEU A 102 20.06 6.35 21.57
CA LEU A 102 21.33 6.93 21.99
C LEU A 102 21.13 7.95 23.10
N LEU A 103 20.17 8.86 22.97
CA LEU A 103 19.85 9.84 24.00
C LEU A 103 19.50 9.18 25.33
N VAL A 104 18.60 8.18 25.33
CA VAL A 104 18.22 7.44 26.54
C VAL A 104 19.42 6.69 27.13
N THR A 105 20.27 6.10 26.29
CA THR A 105 21.49 5.41 26.73
C THR A 105 22.47 6.39 27.39
N LEU A 106 22.66 7.58 26.82
CA LEU A 106 23.48 8.63 27.43
C LEU A 106 22.90 9.06 28.78
N VAL A 107 21.58 9.24 28.88
CA VAL A 107 20.94 9.56 30.17
C VAL A 107 21.22 8.47 31.21
N ALA A 108 21.12 7.20 30.82
CA ALA A 108 21.41 6.06 31.68
C ALA A 108 22.85 6.02 32.17
N VAL A 109 23.81 6.25 31.28
CA VAL A 109 25.24 6.21 31.59
C VAL A 109 25.64 7.35 32.52
N TYR A 110 25.14 8.56 32.30
CA TYR A 110 25.64 9.76 32.98
C TYR A 110 24.79 10.23 34.16
N PHE A 111 23.50 9.91 34.21
CA PHE A 111 22.56 10.49 35.18
C PHE A 111 21.84 9.46 36.05
N GLY A 112 22.01 8.16 35.78
CA GLY A 112 21.47 7.07 36.59
C GLY A 112 19.98 6.79 36.40
N MET A 113 19.40 5.97 37.28
CA MET A 113 18.10 5.33 37.06
C MET A 113 16.91 6.29 37.00
N LEU A 114 16.81 7.25 37.92
CA LEU A 114 15.66 8.16 38.00
C LEU A 114 15.52 9.06 36.75
N PRO A 115 16.57 9.76 36.29
CA PRO A 115 16.52 10.52 35.04
C PRO A 115 16.25 9.64 33.82
N THR A 116 16.75 8.40 33.82
CA THR A 116 16.49 7.44 32.74
C THR A 116 15.03 7.03 32.67
N ALA A 117 14.40 6.74 33.82
CA ALA A 117 12.99 6.43 33.88
C ALA A 117 12.13 7.61 33.39
N ALA A 118 12.50 8.84 33.74
CA ALA A 118 11.85 10.05 33.23
C ALA A 118 12.04 10.20 31.71
N ALA A 119 13.25 9.95 31.18
CA ALA A 119 13.53 9.98 29.76
C ALA A 119 12.69 8.95 28.99
N PHE A 120 12.59 7.71 29.50
CA PHE A 120 11.72 6.69 28.92
C PHE A 120 10.27 7.14 28.89
N LEU A 121 9.74 7.67 30.00
CA LEU A 121 8.36 8.17 30.06
C LEU A 121 8.11 9.26 29.01
N LEU A 122 9.05 10.19 28.85
CA LEU A 122 8.96 11.24 27.82
C LEU A 122 8.99 10.65 26.41
N VAL A 123 9.87 9.69 26.15
CA VAL A 123 9.95 9.00 24.85
C VAL A 123 8.63 8.29 24.56
N PHE A 124 8.08 7.52 25.50
CA PHE A 124 6.79 6.87 25.30
C PHE A 124 5.66 7.86 24.99
N MET A 125 5.68 9.02 25.66
CA MET A 125 4.62 10.02 25.48
C MET A 125 4.76 10.84 24.20
N LEU A 126 5.99 11.09 23.72
CA LEU A 126 6.27 12.05 22.64
C LEU A 126 6.67 11.38 21.32
N MET A 127 7.24 10.17 21.36
CA MET A 127 7.68 9.46 20.16
C MET A 127 6.55 9.23 19.15
N PRO A 128 5.30 8.90 19.55
CA PRO A 128 4.19 8.82 18.60
C PRO A 128 3.95 10.11 17.80
N ALA A 129 4.11 11.29 18.42
CA ALA A 129 4.01 12.57 17.72
C ALA A 129 5.14 12.74 16.69
N ALA A 130 6.37 12.39 17.06
CA ALA A 130 7.51 12.44 16.13
C ALA A 130 7.32 11.49 14.94
N VAL A 131 6.86 10.25 15.17
CA VAL A 131 6.54 9.27 14.12
C VAL A 131 5.47 9.80 13.16
N MET A 132 4.38 10.35 13.71
CA MET A 132 3.28 10.90 12.91
C MET A 132 3.72 12.12 12.08
N LEU A 133 4.46 13.05 12.65
CA LEU A 133 4.97 14.22 11.91
C LEU A 133 5.93 13.82 10.80
N LEU A 134 6.77 12.82 11.05
CA LEU A 134 7.68 12.30 10.04
C LEU A 134 6.89 11.70 8.86
N ALA A 135 5.89 10.89 9.16
CA ALA A 135 5.05 10.25 8.14
C ALA A 135 4.17 11.23 7.33
N ILE A 136 3.79 12.38 7.91
CA ILE A 136 2.99 13.40 7.20
C ILE A 136 3.88 14.36 6.40
N ASN A 137 4.94 14.88 7.03
CA ASN A 137 5.69 16.02 6.50
C ASN A 137 6.95 15.61 5.74
N HIS A 138 7.31 14.31 5.73
CA HIS A 138 8.53 13.78 5.13
C HIS A 138 9.80 14.59 5.52
N SER A 139 9.82 15.14 6.73
CA SER A 139 10.83 16.11 7.18
C SER A 139 11.34 15.81 8.59
N TYR A 140 12.61 15.39 8.66
CA TYR A 140 13.33 15.14 9.90
C TYR A 140 13.37 16.33 10.86
N LEU A 141 13.59 17.54 10.33
CA LEU A 141 13.70 18.74 11.15
C LEU A 141 12.40 19.06 11.87
N ASN A 142 11.28 18.80 11.21
CA ASN A 142 9.96 18.96 11.82
C ASN A 142 9.70 17.83 12.84
N ALA A 143 10.04 16.58 12.50
CA ALA A 143 9.89 15.43 13.39
C ALA A 143 10.73 15.52 14.68
N LEU A 144 11.84 16.28 14.69
CA LEU A 144 12.67 16.53 15.87
C LEU A 144 12.35 17.85 16.59
N ASN A 145 11.35 18.61 16.12
CA ASN A 145 10.99 19.90 16.70
C ASN A 145 9.97 19.71 17.83
N PRO A 146 10.32 19.99 19.10
CA PRO A 146 9.40 19.83 20.22
C PRO A 146 8.16 20.72 20.13
N VAL A 147 8.27 21.91 19.50
CA VAL A 147 7.12 22.79 19.28
C VAL A 147 6.08 22.11 18.40
N ALA A 148 6.53 21.44 17.32
CA ALA A 148 5.64 20.73 16.42
C ALA A 148 4.93 19.55 17.11
N TRP A 149 5.60 18.87 18.05
CA TRP A 149 4.98 17.82 18.86
C TRP A 149 3.82 18.38 19.69
N PHE A 150 4.05 19.47 20.42
CA PHE A 150 3.02 20.08 21.25
C PHE A 150 1.88 20.69 20.44
N GLU A 151 2.15 21.25 19.26
CA GLU A 151 1.11 21.70 18.34
C GLU A 151 0.24 20.54 17.84
N LEU A 152 0.86 19.41 17.43
CA LEU A 152 0.12 18.22 17.04
C LEU A 152 -0.74 17.71 18.20
N ILE A 153 -0.15 17.56 19.40
CA ILE A 153 -0.87 17.09 20.59
C ILE A 153 -2.03 18.04 20.94
N GLY A 154 -1.81 19.35 20.86
CA GLY A 154 -2.84 20.36 21.11
C GLY A 154 -3.99 20.31 20.13
N ARG A 155 -3.70 20.08 18.83
CA ARG A 155 -4.73 19.96 17.78
C ARG A 155 -5.51 18.65 17.85
N VAL A 156 -4.85 17.53 18.19
CA VAL A 156 -5.48 16.21 18.34
C VAL A 156 -6.26 16.09 19.67
N GLY A 157 -5.79 16.78 20.71
CA GLY A 157 -6.42 16.80 22.03
C GLY A 157 -6.37 15.45 22.75
N GLY A 158 -7.38 15.18 23.59
CA GLY A 158 -7.41 14.00 24.47
C GLY A 158 -7.35 12.64 23.75
N SER A 159 -7.74 12.59 22.46
CA SER A 159 -7.69 11.36 21.66
C SER A 159 -6.27 10.85 21.43
N TYR A 160 -5.26 11.72 21.53
CA TYR A 160 -3.84 11.39 21.45
C TYR A 160 -3.43 10.35 22.49
N PHE A 161 -3.80 10.57 23.75
CA PHE A 161 -3.34 9.74 24.87
C PHE A 161 -3.83 8.30 24.80
N GLY A 162 -5.03 8.07 24.23
CA GLY A 162 -5.54 6.71 24.02
C GLY A 162 -4.70 5.93 23.00
N ALA A 163 -4.35 6.56 21.89
CA ALA A 163 -3.51 5.96 20.86
C ALA A 163 -2.07 5.75 21.35
N VAL A 164 -1.51 6.73 22.05
CA VAL A 164 -0.17 6.64 22.67
C VAL A 164 -0.10 5.53 23.70
N LEU A 165 -1.13 5.37 24.54
CA LEU A 165 -1.18 4.29 25.51
C LEU A 165 -1.13 2.92 24.81
N VAL A 166 -1.94 2.72 23.77
CA VAL A 166 -1.95 1.47 23.00
C VAL A 166 -0.60 1.24 22.32
N PHE A 167 -0.06 2.24 21.62
CA PHE A 167 1.24 2.18 20.96
C PHE A 167 2.36 1.82 21.94
N SER A 168 2.37 2.46 23.11
CA SER A 168 3.36 2.21 24.17
C SER A 168 3.22 0.81 24.77
N ILE A 169 1.99 0.34 25.01
CA ILE A 169 1.73 -1.02 25.50
C ILE A 169 2.22 -2.05 24.47
N LEU A 170 1.97 -1.85 23.18
CA LEU A 170 2.44 -2.76 22.13
C LEU A 170 3.98 -2.84 22.10
N GLY A 171 4.66 -1.69 22.17
CA GLY A 171 6.12 -1.64 22.24
C GLY A 171 6.68 -2.34 23.50
N LEU A 172 6.18 -1.97 24.68
CA LEU A 172 6.61 -2.55 25.95
C LEU A 172 6.37 -4.06 26.01
N LEU A 173 5.18 -4.53 25.61
CA LEU A 173 4.87 -5.96 25.59
C LEU A 173 5.75 -6.70 24.61
N SER A 174 6.03 -6.12 23.44
CA SER A 174 6.96 -6.70 22.47
C SER A 174 8.36 -6.89 23.08
N ASP A 175 8.91 -5.88 23.74
CA ASP A 175 10.24 -5.95 24.36
C ASP A 175 10.30 -6.95 25.52
N VAL A 176 9.28 -6.95 26.38
CA VAL A 176 9.18 -7.92 27.50
C VAL A 176 9.07 -9.34 26.97
N LEU A 177 8.24 -9.58 25.95
CA LEU A 177 8.10 -10.89 25.32
C LEU A 177 9.39 -11.32 24.63
N GLN A 178 10.08 -10.42 23.94
CA GLN A 178 11.39 -10.73 23.35
C GLN A 178 12.37 -11.21 24.41
N TRP A 179 12.50 -10.47 25.51
CA TRP A 179 13.39 -10.85 26.60
C TRP A 179 13.00 -12.21 27.19
N GLY A 180 11.72 -12.43 27.47
CA GLY A 180 11.21 -13.69 28.02
C GLY A 180 11.40 -14.89 27.08
N LEU A 181 11.15 -14.71 25.78
CA LEU A 181 11.31 -15.77 24.77
C LEU A 181 12.78 -16.14 24.58
N VAL A 182 13.68 -15.15 24.52
CA VAL A 182 15.12 -15.42 24.41
C VAL A 182 15.65 -16.06 25.69
N ALA A 183 15.18 -15.64 26.87
CA ALA A 183 15.56 -16.27 28.13
C ALA A 183 15.08 -17.73 28.22
N ALA A 184 13.88 -18.04 27.73
CA ALA A 184 13.30 -19.38 27.79
C ALA A 184 13.85 -20.34 26.73
N PHE A 185 14.09 -19.85 25.51
CA PHE A 185 14.41 -20.69 24.34
C PHE A 185 15.78 -20.38 23.72
N GLY A 186 16.58 -19.51 24.34
CA GLY A 186 17.85 -19.06 23.79
C GLY A 186 17.67 -18.36 22.43
N GLY A 187 18.60 -18.61 21.50
CA GLY A 187 18.54 -18.04 20.15
C GLY A 187 17.27 -18.40 19.38
N PHE A 188 16.63 -19.54 19.65
CA PHE A 188 15.38 -19.92 19.00
C PHE A 188 14.21 -19.01 19.40
N GLY A 189 14.28 -18.35 20.56
CA GLY A 189 13.31 -17.35 21.00
C GLY A 189 13.29 -16.10 20.12
N GLN A 190 14.37 -15.84 19.36
CA GLN A 190 14.48 -14.69 18.47
C GLN A 190 13.43 -14.72 17.35
N LEU A 191 13.09 -15.90 16.81
CA LEU A 191 12.11 -16.02 15.73
C LEU A 191 10.70 -15.57 16.16
N PRO A 192 10.08 -16.16 17.19
CA PRO A 192 8.76 -15.71 17.64
C PRO A 192 8.80 -14.27 18.17
N ALA A 193 9.90 -13.86 18.81
CA ALA A 193 10.06 -12.47 19.25
C ALA A 193 10.07 -11.48 18.07
N SER A 194 10.77 -11.79 16.98
CA SER A 194 10.84 -10.94 15.78
C SER A 194 9.49 -10.83 15.10
N PHE A 195 8.74 -11.92 15.04
CA PHE A 195 7.39 -11.93 14.50
C PHE A 195 6.46 -11.03 15.32
N ILE A 196 6.49 -11.17 16.65
CA ILE A 196 5.69 -10.35 17.58
C ILE A 196 6.07 -8.87 17.45
N ALA A 197 7.36 -8.55 17.36
CA ALA A 197 7.85 -7.19 17.22
C ALA A 197 7.34 -6.53 15.93
N LEU A 198 7.41 -7.23 14.80
CA LEU A 198 6.87 -6.71 13.55
C LEU A 198 5.35 -6.54 13.58
N TYR A 199 4.64 -7.51 14.16
CA TYR A 199 3.19 -7.42 14.30
C TYR A 199 2.80 -6.18 15.13
N ALA A 200 3.43 -6.02 16.29
CA ALA A 200 3.21 -4.90 17.20
C ALA A 200 3.56 -3.56 16.55
N LEU A 201 4.67 -3.51 15.79
CA LEU A 201 5.11 -2.32 15.07
C LEU A 201 4.07 -1.88 14.04
N VAL A 202 3.63 -2.79 13.16
CA VAL A 202 2.64 -2.49 12.12
C VAL A 202 1.29 -2.13 12.73
N ALA A 203 0.82 -2.87 13.73
CA ALA A 203 -0.43 -2.55 14.44
C ALA A 203 -0.36 -1.18 15.13
N GLY A 204 0.77 -0.86 15.77
CA GLY A 204 0.98 0.44 16.43
C GLY A 204 0.94 1.59 15.43
N TYR A 205 1.63 1.47 14.30
CA TYR A 205 1.63 2.47 13.25
C TYR A 205 0.24 2.62 12.60
N HIS A 206 -0.50 1.53 12.42
CA HIS A 206 -1.90 1.55 11.97
C HIS A 206 -2.80 2.33 12.95
N VAL A 207 -2.63 2.14 14.26
CA VAL A 207 -3.33 2.92 15.29
C VAL A 207 -3.00 4.42 15.23
N LEU A 208 -1.74 4.78 14.94
CA LEU A 208 -1.36 6.18 14.74
C LEU A 208 -1.95 6.76 13.45
N GLY A 209 -1.97 5.98 12.36
CA GLY A 209 -2.61 6.38 11.11
C GLY A 209 -4.12 6.62 11.29
N ASP A 210 -4.80 5.79 12.09
CA ASP A 210 -6.19 6.00 12.46
C ASP A 210 -6.40 7.31 13.23
N LEU A 211 -5.51 7.62 14.17
CA LEU A 211 -5.56 8.87 14.92
C LEU A 211 -5.42 10.07 13.99
N LEU A 212 -4.49 10.03 13.05
CA LEU A 212 -4.32 11.07 12.04
C LEU A 212 -5.57 11.20 11.16
N HIS A 213 -6.08 10.08 10.67
CA HIS A 213 -7.29 10.06 9.85
C HIS A 213 -8.47 10.70 10.57
N ARG A 214 -8.68 10.41 11.86
CA ARG A 214 -9.81 10.99 12.61
C ARG A 214 -9.66 12.48 12.91
N ASN A 215 -8.42 12.96 13.01
CA ASN A 215 -8.11 14.34 13.36
C ASN A 215 -7.66 15.18 12.15
N HIS A 216 -7.79 14.66 10.92
CA HIS A 216 -7.27 15.31 9.71
C HIS A 216 -7.78 16.74 9.53
N GLN A 217 -9.05 17.00 9.81
CA GLN A 217 -9.63 18.35 9.74
C GLN A 217 -8.98 19.30 10.74
N ALA A 218 -8.79 18.87 11.99
CA ALA A 218 -8.15 19.67 13.04
C ALA A 218 -6.65 19.88 12.77
N LEU A 219 -6.02 18.93 12.09
CA LEU A 219 -4.62 19.01 11.67
C LEU A 219 -4.42 19.81 10.38
N GLY A 220 -5.48 20.10 9.63
CA GLY A 220 -5.41 20.76 8.32
C GLY A 220 -4.81 19.86 7.24
N LEU A 221 -4.93 18.53 7.40
CA LEU A 221 -4.44 17.56 6.43
C LEU A 221 -5.50 17.36 5.34
N GLU A 222 -5.12 17.65 4.10
CA GLU A 222 -5.93 17.30 2.92
C GLU A 222 -5.84 15.78 2.70
N ILE A 223 -6.84 15.06 3.20
CA ILE A 223 -7.01 13.65 2.83
C ILE A 223 -7.67 13.63 1.45
N ALA A 224 -6.88 13.34 0.42
CA ALA A 224 -7.45 12.98 -0.87
C ALA A 224 -8.44 11.82 -0.65
N PRO A 225 -9.69 11.91 -1.16
CA PRO A 225 -10.66 10.82 -1.01
C PRO A 225 -10.02 9.53 -1.49
N ALA A 226 -10.28 8.43 -0.79
CA ALA A 226 -9.69 7.12 -1.08
C ALA A 226 -10.00 6.73 -2.54
N VAL A 227 -9.11 7.09 -3.46
CA VAL A 227 -9.03 6.47 -4.76
C VAL A 227 -8.60 5.05 -4.44
N VAL A 228 -9.49 4.11 -4.72
CA VAL A 228 -9.15 2.68 -4.73
C VAL A 228 -7.93 2.57 -5.64
N ARG A 229 -6.74 2.41 -5.07
CA ARG A 229 -5.55 2.06 -5.84
C ARG A 229 -5.86 0.71 -6.46
N ALA A 230 -6.21 0.72 -7.74
CA ALA A 230 -6.16 -0.50 -8.51
C ALA A 230 -4.66 -0.72 -8.81
N THR A 231 -4.11 -1.81 -8.28
CA THR A 231 -2.76 -2.25 -8.59
C THR A 231 -2.76 -2.75 -10.04
N TYR A 232 -2.10 -2.02 -10.92
CA TYR A 232 -2.00 -2.24 -12.35
C TYR A 232 -0.59 -2.76 -12.66
N GLY A 233 -0.40 -4.07 -12.56
CA GLY A 233 0.74 -4.79 -13.17
C GLY A 233 2.14 -4.57 -12.57
N ASN A 234 2.57 -3.32 -12.31
CA ASN A 234 3.84 -2.93 -11.69
C ASN A 234 3.84 -1.46 -11.21
N PRO A 235 4.81 -1.03 -10.37
CA PRO A 235 4.83 0.32 -9.77
C PRO A 235 4.91 1.48 -10.76
N VAL A 236 5.57 1.29 -11.91
CA VAL A 236 5.70 2.33 -12.94
C VAL A 236 4.35 2.57 -13.62
N GLU A 237 3.61 1.50 -13.91
CA GLU A 237 2.24 1.59 -14.44
C GLU A 237 1.30 2.25 -13.42
N ASP A 238 1.38 1.89 -12.15
CA ASP A 238 0.56 2.48 -11.07
C ASP A 238 0.75 3.99 -10.94
N GLU A 239 2.00 4.45 -10.87
CA GLU A 239 2.33 5.87 -10.77
C GLU A 239 1.89 6.64 -12.01
N THR A 240 2.07 6.04 -13.19
CA THR A 240 1.72 6.65 -14.47
C THR A 240 0.20 6.74 -14.64
N MET A 241 -0.55 5.71 -14.24
CA MET A 241 -2.02 5.68 -14.23
C MET A 241 -2.60 6.72 -13.27
N ALA A 242 -2.07 6.82 -12.06
CA ALA A 242 -2.52 7.82 -11.09
C ALA A 242 -2.33 9.26 -11.60
N ARG A 243 -1.16 9.54 -12.20
CA ARG A 243 -0.89 10.84 -12.83
C ARG A 243 -1.78 11.10 -14.05
N ALA A 244 -2.07 10.07 -14.85
CA ALA A 244 -2.97 10.18 -15.99
C ALA A 244 -4.40 10.50 -15.52
N ASP A 245 -4.87 9.86 -14.47
CA ASP A 245 -6.20 10.12 -13.88
C ASP A 245 -6.30 11.51 -13.27
N GLU A 246 -5.24 12.00 -12.61
CA GLU A 246 -5.17 13.37 -12.12
C GLU A 246 -5.28 14.38 -13.28
N LEU A 247 -4.52 14.19 -14.35
CA LEU A 247 -4.58 15.02 -15.55
C LEU A 247 -5.98 14.98 -16.19
N ALA A 248 -6.58 13.80 -16.29
CA ALA A 248 -7.94 13.64 -16.81
C ALA A 248 -8.97 14.36 -15.93
N GLY A 249 -8.85 14.29 -14.60
CA GLY A 249 -9.69 15.02 -13.64
C GLY A 249 -9.55 16.54 -13.74
N GLN A 250 -8.40 17.04 -14.18
CA GLN A 250 -8.16 18.46 -14.50
C GLN A 250 -8.69 18.85 -15.91
N GLY A 251 -9.37 17.95 -16.61
CA GLY A 251 -9.85 18.16 -17.99
C GLY A 251 -8.76 18.03 -19.07
N LYS A 252 -7.53 17.63 -18.72
CA LYS A 252 -6.39 17.48 -19.64
C LYS A 252 -6.32 16.07 -20.21
N GLN A 253 -7.41 15.60 -20.83
CA GLN A 253 -7.54 14.22 -21.29
C GLN A 253 -6.49 13.80 -22.34
N ALA A 254 -6.15 14.70 -23.29
CA ALA A 254 -5.11 14.43 -24.27
C ALA A 254 -3.72 14.24 -23.62
N ALA A 255 -3.39 15.04 -22.60
CA ALA A 255 -2.14 14.90 -21.87
C ALA A 255 -2.08 13.60 -21.05
N ALA A 256 -3.22 13.19 -20.47
CA ALA A 256 -3.35 11.90 -19.80
C ALA A 256 -3.11 10.73 -20.77
N ALA A 257 -3.67 10.81 -21.99
CA ALA A 257 -3.47 9.81 -23.02
C ALA A 257 -1.99 9.73 -23.45
N GLU A 258 -1.32 10.86 -23.70
CA GLU A 258 0.12 10.89 -24.02
C GLU A 258 0.98 10.27 -22.93
N LEU A 259 0.62 10.50 -21.67
CA LEU A 259 1.34 9.94 -20.54
C LEU A 259 1.28 8.40 -20.54
N LEU A 260 0.08 7.82 -20.72
CA LEU A 260 -0.09 6.37 -20.83
C LEU A 260 0.56 5.80 -22.09
N ALA A 261 0.51 6.52 -23.21
CA ALA A 261 1.16 6.11 -24.46
C ALA A 261 2.67 5.88 -24.29
N GLY A 262 3.30 6.58 -23.34
CA GLY A 262 4.69 6.39 -22.97
C GLY A 262 5.03 4.96 -22.51
N LEU A 263 4.10 4.26 -21.87
CA LEU A 263 4.29 2.91 -21.33
C LEU A 263 4.40 1.86 -22.44
N PHE A 264 3.74 2.07 -23.58
CA PHE A 264 3.73 1.10 -24.68
C PHE A 264 5.05 1.04 -25.47
N ARG A 265 5.93 2.03 -25.30
CA ARG A 265 7.27 2.04 -25.95
C ARG A 265 8.26 1.03 -25.33
N GLY A 266 7.89 0.39 -24.22
CA GLY A 266 8.70 -0.56 -23.44
C GLY A 266 8.28 -2.03 -23.61
N ARG A 267 8.20 -2.77 -22.49
CA ARG A 267 7.93 -4.23 -22.44
C ARG A 267 6.44 -4.63 -22.65
N GLY A 268 5.63 -3.73 -23.23
CA GLY A 268 4.16 -3.82 -23.17
C GLY A 268 3.61 -3.36 -21.81
N ALA A 269 2.31 -3.08 -21.74
CA ALA A 269 1.64 -2.63 -20.52
C ALA A 269 0.53 -3.61 -20.11
N SER A 270 0.04 -3.54 -18.87
CA SER A 270 -1.07 -4.37 -18.42
C SER A 270 -2.41 -4.04 -19.10
N ASP A 271 -3.34 -5.01 -19.12
CA ASP A 271 -4.67 -4.82 -19.72
C ASP A 271 -5.40 -3.57 -19.20
N PRO A 272 -5.37 -3.23 -17.90
CA PRO A 272 -6.03 -2.02 -17.41
C PRO A 272 -5.45 -0.72 -17.97
N VAL A 273 -4.14 -0.66 -18.24
CA VAL A 273 -3.51 0.50 -18.88
C VAL A 273 -4.01 0.65 -20.31
N HIS A 274 -4.11 -0.46 -21.05
CA HIS A 274 -4.70 -0.48 -22.38
C HIS A 274 -6.16 0.00 -22.34
N GLU A 275 -6.96 -0.50 -21.40
CA GLU A 275 -8.37 -0.10 -21.25
C GLU A 275 -8.52 1.39 -20.97
N ARG A 276 -7.74 1.92 -20.02
CA ARG A 276 -7.80 3.34 -19.66
C ARG A 276 -7.35 4.25 -20.79
N TYR A 277 -6.31 3.85 -21.51
CA TYR A 277 -5.87 4.59 -22.69
C TYR A 277 -6.95 4.62 -23.78
N ARG A 278 -7.64 3.49 -24.04
CA ARG A 278 -8.79 3.45 -24.96
C ARG A 278 -9.91 4.39 -24.53
N GLU A 279 -10.28 4.39 -23.25
CA GLU A 279 -11.31 5.29 -22.72
C GLU A 279 -10.97 6.76 -22.97
N LEU A 280 -9.71 7.15 -22.76
CA LEU A 280 -9.25 8.51 -23.00
C LEU A 280 -9.32 8.88 -24.48
N LEU A 281 -8.87 8.01 -25.38
CA LEU A 281 -8.94 8.26 -26.83
C LEU A 281 -10.38 8.34 -27.35
N ILE A 282 -11.28 7.51 -26.81
CA ILE A 282 -12.71 7.58 -27.13
C ILE A 282 -13.29 8.91 -26.65
N ALA A 283 -12.94 9.34 -25.43
CA ALA A 283 -13.44 10.58 -24.86
C ALA A 283 -12.92 11.83 -25.60
N THR A 284 -11.68 11.79 -26.12
CA THR A 284 -11.10 12.90 -26.91
C THR A 284 -11.46 12.83 -28.40
N GLY A 285 -12.12 11.74 -28.85
CA GLY A 285 -12.49 11.54 -30.25
C GLY A 285 -11.31 11.17 -31.17
N GLU A 286 -10.18 10.75 -30.61
CA GLU A 286 -8.96 10.38 -31.35
C GLU A 286 -9.07 8.94 -31.93
N LEU A 287 -10.09 8.71 -32.76
CA LEU A 287 -10.45 7.39 -33.27
C LEU A 287 -9.37 6.75 -34.15
N ASP A 288 -8.57 7.54 -34.87
CA ASP A 288 -7.45 7.02 -35.66
C ASP A 288 -6.36 6.41 -34.77
N ARG A 289 -6.08 7.04 -33.62
CA ARG A 289 -5.12 6.50 -32.62
C ARG A 289 -5.68 5.29 -31.91
N LEU A 290 -6.99 5.28 -31.65
CA LEU A 290 -7.67 4.12 -31.08
C LEU A 290 -7.53 2.91 -32.01
N ALA A 291 -7.77 3.10 -33.31
CA ALA A 291 -7.62 2.04 -34.31
C ALA A 291 -6.18 1.54 -34.45
N ALA A 292 -5.17 2.42 -34.38
CA ALA A 292 -3.78 1.99 -34.39
C ALA A 292 -3.45 1.14 -33.14
N HIS A 293 -3.83 1.62 -31.96
CA HIS A 293 -3.60 0.92 -30.70
C HIS A 293 -4.33 -0.43 -30.61
N ASP A 294 -5.59 -0.48 -31.01
CA ASP A 294 -6.42 -1.68 -30.90
C ASP A 294 -5.92 -2.81 -31.79
N ARG A 295 -5.29 -2.52 -32.94
CA ARG A 295 -4.63 -3.56 -33.76
C ARG A 295 -3.53 -4.27 -32.98
N GLU A 296 -2.65 -3.50 -32.34
CA GLU A 296 -1.55 -4.04 -31.53
C GLU A 296 -2.08 -4.76 -30.29
N TYR A 297 -3.05 -4.16 -29.61
CA TYR A 297 -3.61 -4.73 -28.37
C TYR A 297 -4.38 -6.03 -28.62
N ILE A 298 -5.22 -6.09 -29.66
CA ILE A 298 -5.93 -7.32 -30.06
C ILE A 298 -4.93 -8.42 -30.42
N SER A 299 -3.85 -8.08 -31.16
CA SER A 299 -2.79 -9.03 -31.49
C SER A 299 -2.14 -9.61 -30.23
N SER A 300 -1.80 -8.76 -29.25
CA SER A 300 -1.25 -9.17 -27.95
C SER A 300 -2.21 -10.07 -27.16
N LEU A 301 -3.51 -9.73 -27.13
CA LEU A 301 -4.53 -10.53 -26.46
C LEU A 301 -4.70 -11.91 -27.10
N VAL A 302 -4.61 -12.02 -28.43
CA VAL A 302 -4.68 -13.32 -29.13
C VAL A 302 -3.44 -14.17 -28.84
N VAL A 303 -2.25 -13.57 -28.85
CA VAL A 303 -0.99 -14.26 -28.53
C VAL A 303 -0.96 -14.78 -27.09
N THR A 304 -1.63 -14.07 -26.16
CA THR A 304 -1.72 -14.46 -24.74
C THR A 304 -2.98 -15.28 -24.41
N ASP A 305 -3.64 -15.86 -25.43
CA ASP A 305 -4.85 -16.69 -25.30
C ASP A 305 -6.04 -16.04 -24.59
N LYS A 306 -6.12 -14.70 -24.64
CA LYS A 306 -7.24 -13.89 -24.12
C LYS A 306 -8.29 -13.62 -25.21
N ASP A 307 -8.65 -14.63 -25.99
CA ASP A 307 -9.47 -14.52 -27.21
C ASP A 307 -10.84 -13.85 -26.98
N LYS A 308 -11.48 -14.07 -25.82
CA LYS A 308 -12.76 -13.44 -25.47
C LYS A 308 -12.63 -11.91 -25.34
N ARG A 309 -11.53 -11.44 -24.75
CA ARG A 309 -11.26 -10.01 -24.59
C ARG A 309 -10.89 -9.40 -25.93
N ALA A 310 -10.06 -10.08 -26.72
CA ALA A 310 -9.70 -9.68 -28.08
C ALA A 310 -10.95 -9.46 -28.95
N LEU A 311 -11.92 -10.37 -28.89
CA LEU A 311 -13.19 -10.23 -29.62
C LEU A 311 -14.02 -9.04 -29.14
N ALA A 312 -14.06 -8.79 -27.83
CA ALA A 312 -14.79 -7.66 -27.25
C ALA A 312 -14.19 -6.31 -27.67
N VAL A 313 -12.86 -6.20 -27.64
CA VAL A 313 -12.13 -5.01 -28.11
C VAL A 313 -12.40 -4.81 -29.59
N TYR A 314 -12.21 -5.85 -30.43
CA TYR A 314 -12.48 -5.78 -31.87
C TYR A 314 -13.90 -5.29 -32.20
N ALA A 315 -14.92 -5.83 -31.54
CA ALA A 315 -16.30 -5.45 -31.78
C ALA A 315 -16.57 -3.97 -31.44
N ASP A 316 -16.07 -3.50 -30.29
CA ASP A 316 -16.18 -2.10 -29.86
C ASP A 316 -15.43 -1.14 -30.82
N THR A 317 -14.26 -1.55 -31.33
CA THR A 317 -13.51 -0.74 -32.31
C THR A 317 -14.23 -0.64 -33.66
N VAL A 318 -14.80 -1.73 -34.18
CA VAL A 318 -15.55 -1.72 -35.46
C VAL A 318 -16.81 -0.87 -35.38
N GLU A 319 -17.49 -0.85 -34.22
CA GLU A 319 -18.67 -0.01 -34.01
C GLU A 319 -18.33 1.48 -34.06
N ARG A 320 -17.13 1.85 -33.59
CA ARG A 320 -16.67 3.25 -33.50
C ARG A 320 -15.91 3.72 -34.74
N VAL A 321 -15.16 2.83 -35.39
CA VAL A 321 -14.25 3.13 -36.50
C VAL A 321 -14.69 2.37 -37.75
N PRO A 322 -15.51 2.99 -38.62
CA PRO A 322 -15.94 2.37 -39.87
C PRO A 322 -14.74 1.98 -40.72
N GLY A 323 -14.68 0.70 -41.12
CA GLY A 323 -13.58 0.18 -41.94
C GLY A 323 -12.36 -0.30 -41.15
N PHE A 324 -12.45 -0.41 -39.81
CA PHE A 324 -11.41 -1.07 -39.01
C PHE A 324 -11.15 -2.50 -39.48
N GLN A 325 -9.88 -2.85 -39.69
CA GLN A 325 -9.42 -4.17 -40.10
C GLN A 325 -8.16 -4.56 -39.32
N LEU A 326 -8.05 -5.85 -38.98
CA LEU A 326 -6.83 -6.42 -38.42
C LEU A 326 -5.87 -6.78 -39.56
N ASP A 327 -4.57 -6.63 -39.32
CA ASP A 327 -3.57 -6.84 -40.37
C ASP A 327 -3.19 -8.34 -40.56
N LEU A 328 -3.59 -9.23 -39.63
CA LEU A 328 -3.18 -10.63 -39.60
C LEU A 328 -4.35 -11.61 -39.89
N PRO A 329 -4.35 -12.32 -41.03
CA PRO A 329 -5.44 -13.23 -41.44
C PRO A 329 -5.78 -14.34 -40.43
N ASP A 330 -4.76 -14.90 -39.76
CA ASP A 330 -4.95 -15.98 -38.79
C ASP A 330 -5.67 -15.51 -37.51
N GLN A 331 -5.44 -14.26 -37.10
CA GLN A 331 -6.12 -13.64 -35.96
C GLN A 331 -7.60 -13.39 -36.28
N ILE A 332 -7.89 -12.95 -37.51
CA ILE A 332 -9.26 -12.81 -38.02
C ILE A 332 -9.97 -14.17 -38.00
N ALA A 333 -9.34 -15.22 -38.52
CA ALA A 333 -9.93 -16.56 -38.54
C ALA A 333 -10.25 -17.09 -37.12
N ARG A 334 -9.34 -16.88 -36.15
CA ARG A 334 -9.53 -17.30 -34.75
C ARG A 334 -10.68 -16.57 -34.08
N LEU A 335 -10.78 -15.24 -34.26
CA LEU A 335 -11.86 -14.42 -33.70
C LEU A 335 -13.21 -14.72 -34.35
N VAL A 336 -13.25 -14.91 -35.67
CA VAL A 336 -14.47 -15.31 -36.42
C VAL A 336 -14.98 -16.67 -35.95
N ALA A 337 -14.09 -17.64 -35.75
CA ALA A 337 -14.47 -18.96 -35.22
C ALA A 337 -15.04 -18.86 -33.79
N LEU A 338 -14.48 -17.99 -32.93
CA LEU A 338 -14.99 -17.75 -31.58
C LEU A 338 -16.38 -17.09 -31.60
N ALA A 339 -16.58 -16.07 -32.42
CA ALA A 339 -17.85 -15.38 -32.58
C ALA A 339 -18.95 -16.32 -33.10
N ALA A 340 -18.63 -17.19 -34.07
CA ALA A 340 -19.56 -18.20 -34.59
C ALA A 340 -20.02 -19.19 -33.50
N ARG A 341 -19.10 -19.65 -32.64
CA ARG A 341 -19.43 -20.55 -31.51
C ARG A 341 -20.34 -19.88 -30.48
N GLN A 342 -20.11 -18.60 -30.15
CA GLN A 342 -20.97 -17.87 -29.22
C GLN A 342 -22.37 -17.61 -29.80
N GLY A 343 -22.47 -17.25 -31.07
CA GLY A 343 -23.75 -17.09 -31.77
C GLY A 343 -24.56 -18.38 -31.86
N GLN A 344 -23.90 -19.54 -32.02
CA GLN A 344 -24.56 -20.84 -31.96
C GLN A 344 -25.04 -21.21 -30.55
N ALA A 345 -24.27 -20.89 -29.50
CA ALA A 345 -24.66 -21.11 -28.12
C ALA A 345 -25.86 -20.25 -27.67
N GLN A 346 -25.92 -18.98 -28.07
CA GLN A 346 -27.07 -18.11 -27.79
C GLN A 346 -28.34 -18.60 -28.51
N ARG A 347 -28.24 -19.06 -29.76
CA ARG A 347 -29.37 -19.67 -30.49
C ARG A 347 -29.84 -20.99 -29.87
N ALA A 348 -28.92 -21.79 -29.31
CA ALA A 348 -29.26 -23.02 -28.59
C ALA A 348 -29.92 -22.75 -27.21
N GLY A 349 -29.47 -21.70 -26.50
CA GLY A 349 -30.09 -21.26 -25.24
C GLY A 349 -31.49 -20.69 -25.42
N HIS A 350 -31.73 -19.94 -26.51
CA HIS A 350 -33.06 -19.42 -26.84
C HIS A 350 -34.06 -20.52 -27.23
N ARG A 351 -33.60 -21.63 -27.83
CA ARG A 351 -34.44 -22.81 -28.11
C ARG A 351 -34.76 -23.66 -26.87
N ARG A 352 -34.06 -23.49 -25.75
CA ARG A 352 -34.29 -24.27 -24.51
C ARG A 352 -35.27 -23.62 -23.52
N PHE A 353 -35.70 -22.37 -23.76
CA PHE A 353 -36.61 -21.61 -22.91
C PHE A 353 -37.78 -20.95 -23.68
N GLY A 354 -38.06 -21.39 -24.91
CA GLY A 354 -39.29 -21.01 -25.63
C GLY A 354 -40.43 -22.00 -25.30
N PRO A 355 -41.66 -21.53 -25.02
CA PRO A 355 -42.74 -22.39 -24.55
C PRO A 355 -43.34 -23.22 -25.68
N SER A 356 -43.27 -24.54 -25.52
CA SER A 356 -44.36 -25.49 -25.77
C SER A 356 -43.94 -26.85 -25.22
#